data_AF-A0A257VT05-F1
#
_entry.id   AF-A0A257VT05-F1
#
_cell.length_a   1.000
_cell.length_b   1.000
_cell.length_c   1.000
_cell.angle_alpha   90.00
_cell.angle_beta   90.00
_cell.angle_gamma   90.00
#
_symmetry.space_group_name_H-M   'P 1'
#
loop_
_entity.id
_entity.type
_entity.pdbx_description
1 polymer ?
#
loop_
_entity_poly.entity_id
_entity_poly.type
_entity_poly.pdbx_seq_one_letter_code
_entity_poly.pdbx_strand_id
1 'polypeptide(L)' 'LNGFVICDAEGKPLPVVFHQQIDPMDGNAVLLHVGPAALPPGATVRYGLGRDPYVNLNDELDMGTPVFGPLVIE' A
#
# COMPACT_ATOMS: atom_id res chain seq x y z
N LEU A 1 -8.72 -5.67 -1.87
CA LEU A 1 -7.79 -4.75 -2.55
C LEU A 1 -6.40 -5.34 -2.43
N ASN A 2 -5.56 -5.21 -3.46
CA ASN A 2 -4.20 -5.76 -3.53
C ASN A 2 -3.24 -4.69 -4.08
N GLY A 3 -1.92 -4.94 -3.95
CA GLY A 3 -0.88 -4.15 -4.60
C GLY A 3 -0.13 -3.17 -3.70
N PHE A 4 -0.60 -2.95 -2.46
CA PHE A 4 0.15 -2.16 -1.48
C PHE A 4 1.18 -3.03 -0.74
N VAL A 5 2.40 -2.50 -0.63
CA VAL A 5 3.52 -3.13 0.06
C VAL A 5 4.20 -2.09 0.95
N ILE A 6 4.54 -2.48 2.18
CA ILE A 6 5.38 -1.68 3.06
C ILE A 6 6.83 -2.14 2.89
N CYS A 7 7.75 -1.19 2.75
CA CYS A 7 9.18 -1.44 2.68
C CYS A 7 9.90 -0.83 3.87
N ASP A 8 11.04 -1.40 4.27
CA ASP A 8 11.97 -0.76 5.21
C ASP A 8 12.70 0.45 4.57
N ALA A 9 13.59 1.07 5.34
CA ALA A 9 14.35 2.25 4.92
C ALA A 9 15.24 1.98 3.69
N GLU A 10 15.69 0.74 3.52
CA GLU A 10 16.49 0.28 2.39
C GLU A 10 15.62 -0.09 1.16
N GLY A 11 14.29 -0.04 1.30
CA GLY A 11 13.34 -0.34 0.23
C GLY A 11 13.03 -1.82 0.05
N LYS A 12 13.37 -2.67 1.03
CA LYS A 12 13.06 -4.10 1.02
C LYS A 12 11.62 -4.35 1.52
N PRO A 13 10.82 -5.19 0.84
CA PRO A 13 9.46 -5.52 1.27
C PRO A 13 9.41 -6.15 2.67
N LEU A 14 8.45 -5.71 3.47
CA LEU A 14 8.11 -6.25 4.78
C LEU A 14 6.77 -7.00 4.69
N PRO A 15 6.67 -8.27 5.14
CA PRO A 15 5.44 -9.05 5.10
C PRO A 15 4.51 -8.71 6.28
N VAL A 16 4.13 -7.43 6.38
CA VAL A 16 3.39 -6.89 7.55
C VAL A 16 1.95 -6.53 7.24
N VAL A 17 1.59 -6.29 5.98
CA VAL A 17 0.22 -5.98 5.56
C VAL A 17 -0.56 -7.28 5.41
N PHE A 18 -1.58 -7.51 6.24
CA PHE A 18 -2.40 -8.72 6.18
C PHE A 18 -3.80 -8.48 5.60
N HIS A 19 -4.26 -7.22 5.56
CA HIS A 19 -5.53 -6.86 4.94
C HIS A 19 -5.50 -5.44 4.37
N GLN A 20 -6.21 -5.22 3.27
CA GLN A 20 -6.27 -3.95 2.54
C GLN A 20 -7.69 -3.71 2.04
N GLN A 21 -8.23 -2.52 2.27
CA GLN A 21 -9.58 -2.15 1.86
C GLN A 21 -9.68 -0.64 1.58
N ILE A 22 -10.66 -0.25 0.77
CA ILE A 22 -11.08 1.14 0.67
C ILE A 22 -11.82 1.50 1.96
N ASP A 23 -11.59 2.68 2.51
CA ASP A 23 -12.30 3.13 3.71
C ASP A 23 -13.81 3.25 3.40
N PRO A 24 -14.70 2.57 4.14
CA PRO A 24 -16.14 2.69 3.92
C PRO A 24 -16.69 4.10 4.21
N MET A 25 -15.95 4.92 4.97
CA MET A 25 -16.33 6.29 5.30
C MET A 25 -15.71 7.33 4.35
N ASP A 26 -14.64 6.97 3.64
CA ASP A 26 -13.96 7.81 2.65
C ASP A 26 -13.47 6.98 1.46
N GLY A 27 -14.20 7.05 0.34
CA GLY A 27 -13.88 6.31 -0.88
C GLY A 27 -12.52 6.66 -1.52
N ASN A 28 -11.89 7.76 -1.09
CA ASN A 28 -10.58 8.18 -1.57
C ASN A 28 -9.43 7.73 -0.65
N ALA A 29 -9.73 7.03 0.44
CA ALA A 29 -8.75 6.52 1.38
C ALA A 29 -8.62 5.00 1.28
N VAL A 30 -7.39 4.50 1.44
CA VAL A 30 -7.09 3.07 1.55
C VAL A 30 -6.57 2.78 2.94
N LEU A 31 -7.19 1.81 3.60
CA LEU A 31 -6.78 1.30 4.91
C LEU A 31 -5.89 0.08 4.74
N LEU A 32 -4.66 0.15 5.25
CA LEU A 32 -3.73 -0.96 5.33
C LEU A 32 -3.68 -1.48 6.78
N HIS A 33 -4.12 -2.71 6.97
CA HIS A 33 -4.08 -3.37 8.27
C HIS A 33 -2.74 -4.07 8.42
N VAL A 34 -1.95 -3.61 9.39
CA VAL A 34 -0.59 -4.09 9.66
C VAL A 34 -0.55 -4.92 10.92
N GLY A 35 0.30 -5.96 10.93
CA GLY A 35 0.48 -6.83 12.09
C GLY A 35 0.95 -6.09 13.37
N PRO A 36 0.94 -6.76 14.54
CA PRO A 36 1.13 -6.12 15.85
C PRO A 36 2.54 -5.57 16.11
N ALA A 37 3.51 -5.84 15.22
CA ALA A 37 4.86 -5.32 15.35
C ALA A 37 4.90 -3.86 14.89
N ALA A 38 5.55 -3.01 15.68
CA ALA A 38 5.82 -1.64 15.27
C ALA A 38 6.59 -1.64 13.94
N LEU A 39 6.20 -0.76 13.01
CA LEU A 39 6.93 -0.58 11.77
C LEU A 39 8.31 0.03 12.07
N PRO A 40 9.38 -0.42 11.40
CA PRO A 40 10.71 0.15 11.61
C PRO A 40 10.73 1.63 11.19
N PRO A 41 11.58 2.46 11.81
CA PRO A 41 11.77 3.84 11.40
C PRO A 41 12.13 3.95 9.91
N GLY A 42 11.54 4.93 9.22
CA GLY A 42 11.79 5.13 7.79
C GLY A 42 11.06 4.13 6.87
N ALA A 43 10.10 3.37 7.41
CA ALA A 43 9.23 2.53 6.58
C ALA A 43 8.41 3.38 5.58
N THR A 44 8.21 2.82 4.39
CA THR A 44 7.47 3.50 3.31
C THR A 44 6.41 2.59 2.70
N VAL A 45 5.30 3.17 2.24
CA VAL A 45 4.27 2.49 1.46
C VAL A 45 4.54 2.68 -0.03
N ARG A 46 4.33 1.62 -0.82
CA ARG A 46 4.36 1.65 -2.28
C ARG A 46 3.16 0.92 -2.83
N TYR A 47 2.64 1.40 -3.94
CA TYR A 47 1.60 0.74 -4.72
C TYR A 47 2.18 0.23 -6.03
N GLY A 48 2.09 -1.08 -6.27
CA GLY A 48 2.68 -1.74 -7.44
C GLY A 48 4.22 -1.77 -7.39
N LEU A 49 4.78 -2.27 -6.29
CA LEU A 49 6.24 -2.38 -6.11
C LEU A 49 6.88 -3.29 -7.16
N GLY A 50 7.78 -2.74 -7.98
CA GLY A 50 8.55 -3.50 -8.96
C GLY A 50 7.70 -3.88 -10.19
N ARG A 51 7.60 -5.18 -10.48
CA ARG A 51 6.74 -5.73 -11.55
C ARG A 51 5.53 -6.48 -10.98
N ASP A 52 5.13 -6.18 -9.75
CA ASP A 52 4.02 -6.88 -9.11
C ASP A 52 2.71 -6.57 -9.87
N PRO A 53 2.20 -7.50 -10.71
CA PRO A 53 1.18 -7.18 -11.71
C PRO A 53 -0.23 -7.24 -11.10
N TYR A 54 -0.36 -7.66 -9.84
CA TYR A 54 -1.64 -7.86 -9.17
C TYR A 54 -2.09 -6.61 -8.42
N VAL A 55 -2.24 -5.52 -9.17
CA VAL A 55 -2.80 -4.25 -8.74
C VAL A 55 -4.26 -4.13 -9.21
N ASN A 56 -5.16 -3.63 -8.37
CA ASN A 56 -6.59 -3.57 -8.70
C ASN A 56 -7.33 -2.36 -8.11
N LEU A 57 -6.65 -1.23 -7.95
CA LEU A 57 -7.27 0.02 -7.53
C LEU A 57 -7.67 0.80 -8.78
N ASN A 58 -8.97 1.10 -8.89
CA ASN A 58 -9.51 1.90 -9.97
C ASN A 58 -10.09 3.19 -9.41
N ASP A 59 -10.10 4.24 -10.24
CA ASP A 59 -10.81 5.47 -9.94
C ASP A 59 -12.31 5.38 -10.30
N GLU A 60 -13.04 6.50 -10.11
CA GLU A 60 -14.47 6.60 -10.40
C GLU A 60 -14.83 6.43 -11.89
N LEU A 61 -13.86 6.54 -12.79
CA LEU A 61 -14.01 6.32 -14.23
C LEU A 61 -13.59 4.91 -14.65
N ASP A 62 -13.37 4.01 -13.69
CA ASP A 62 -12.87 2.65 -13.87
C ASP A 62 -11.47 2.59 -14.51
N MET A 63 -10.66 3.65 -14.33
CA MET A 63 -9.28 3.67 -14.79
C MET A 63 -8.34 3.13 -13.72
N GLY A 64 -7.42 2.26 -14.13
CA GLY A 64 -6.42 1.68 -13.24
C GLY A 64 -5.47 2.73 -12.68
N THR A 65 -5.27 2.70 -11.36
CA THR A 65 -4.38 3.64 -10.67
C THR A 65 -2.92 3.39 -11.05
N PRO A 66 -2.13 4.43 -11.40
CA PRO A 66 -0.70 4.28 -11.66
C PRO A 66 0.06 3.76 -10.44
N VAL A 67 1.22 3.14 -10.66
CA VAL A 67 2.14 2.81 -9.56
C VAL A 67 2.63 4.09 -8.88
N PHE A 68 2.73 4.09 -7.54
CA PHE A 68 3.17 5.27 -6.79
C PHE A 68 3.88 4.93 -5.47
N GLY A 69 4.51 5.95 -4.89
CA GLY A 69 5.41 5.86 -3.75
C GLY A 69 6.88 6.01 -4.15
N PRO A 70 7.83 5.89 -3.20
CA PRO A 70 7.61 5.62 -1.78
C PRO A 70 6.92 6.78 -1.04
N LEU A 71 5.88 6.46 -0.26
CA LEU A 71 5.22 7.39 0.66
C LEU A 71 5.70 7.11 2.08
N VAL A 72 6.09 8.15 2.82
CA VAL A 72 6.53 8.02 4.22
C VAL A 72 5.34 7.68 5.11
N ILE A 73 5.54 6.78 6.08
CA ILE A 73 4.56 6.49 7.13
C ILE A 73 4.94 7.30 8.36
N GLU A 74 4.01 8.12 8.85
CA GLU A 74 4.16 8.96 10.06
C GLU A 74 3.73 8.21 11.33
#